data_AF-A0AAV0XKP0-F1
#
_entry.id   AF-A0AAV0XKP0-F1
#
_cell.length_a   1.000
_cell.length_b   1.000
_cell.length_c   1.000
_cell.angle_alpha   90.00
_cell.angle_beta   90.00
_cell.angle_gamma   90.00
#
_symmetry.space_group_name_H-M   'P 1'
#
loop_
_entity.id
_entity.type
_entity.pdbx_description
1 polymer ?
#
loop_
_entity_poly.entity_id
_entity_poly.type
_entity_poly.pdbx_seq_one_letter_code
_entity_poly.pdbx_strand_id
1 'polypeptide(L)'
;MSDNNISPDTILQYETCLTPPWSVHNFEIDTSLSAHVKRETPEIVYRNLFNELIHTDNHNNSQIYTDASKTSTGIGLAVIHESSTQIFQLNSHSSIYTAEYIALLKGVQTAVNTNYDRIDICSDSLSVLSNIKYNSQINPLVIKIKNIIHLSNKYILLYGLRVTAISKETKKQTKQPEML
;
A
#
# COMPACT_ATOMS: atom_id res chain seq x y z
N MET A 1 -25.50 26.86 -14.39
CA MET A 1 -24.16 26.29 -14.63
C MET A 1 -23.54 26.14 -13.25
N SER A 2 -23.39 24.91 -12.75
CA SER A 2 -22.78 24.67 -11.45
C SER A 2 -21.27 24.78 -11.60
N ASP A 3 -20.70 25.83 -11.03
CA ASP A 3 -19.25 26.00 -10.91
C ASP A 3 -18.71 24.85 -10.07
N ASN A 4 -18.12 23.86 -10.73
CA ASN A 4 -17.38 22.80 -10.07
C ASN A 4 -16.09 23.42 -9.51
N ASN A 5 -16.19 24.00 -8.32
CA ASN A 5 -15.11 24.63 -7.58
C ASN A 5 -14.13 23.55 -7.07
N ILE A 6 -13.51 22.82 -7.99
CA ILE A 6 -12.50 21.81 -7.70
C ILE A 6 -11.22 22.58 -7.40
N SER A 7 -10.82 22.60 -6.13
CA SER A 7 -9.53 23.17 -5.76
C SER A 7 -8.42 22.46 -6.56
N PRO A 8 -7.48 23.20 -7.19
CA PRO A 8 -6.37 22.62 -7.94
C PRO A 8 -5.55 21.60 -7.12
N ASP A 9 -5.50 21.77 -5.80
CA ASP A 9 -4.80 20.89 -4.86
C ASP A 9 -5.41 19.48 -4.77
N THR A 10 -6.64 19.33 -5.26
CA THR A 10 -7.38 18.05 -5.30
C THR A 10 -7.10 17.27 -6.60
N ILE A 11 -6.38 17.87 -7.56
CA ILE A 11 -6.08 17.29 -8.86
C ILE A 11 -4.66 16.72 -8.82
N LEU A 12 -4.52 15.43 -9.16
CA LEU A 12 -3.21 14.82 -9.33
C LEU A 12 -2.51 15.46 -10.54
N GLN A 13 -1.46 16.22 -10.27
CA GLN A 13 -0.61 16.75 -11.32
C GLN A 13 0.21 15.64 -11.96
N TYR A 14 0.34 15.70 -13.28
CA TYR A 14 1.20 14.79 -14.02
C TYR A 14 2.66 15.16 -13.78
N GLU A 15 3.49 14.16 -13.48
CA GLU A 15 4.93 14.31 -13.26
C GLU A 15 5.69 13.51 -14.31
N THR A 16 6.92 13.93 -14.64
CA THR A 16 7.82 13.11 -15.45
C THR A 16 8.52 12.07 -14.58
N CYS A 17 8.79 10.90 -15.15
CA CYS A 17 9.58 9.88 -14.46
C CYS A 17 11.03 10.36 -14.34
N LEU A 18 11.56 10.40 -13.12
CA LEU A 18 12.92 10.88 -12.84
C LEU A 18 14.00 9.85 -13.21
N THR A 19 13.61 8.58 -13.36
CA THR A 19 14.51 7.49 -13.72
C THR A 19 14.25 7.00 -15.14
N PRO A 20 15.29 6.60 -15.87
CA PRO A 20 15.10 5.98 -17.17
C PRO A 20 14.45 4.58 -17.01
N PRO A 21 13.74 4.09 -18.04
CA PRO A 21 13.08 2.78 -18.03
C PRO A 21 13.97 1.59 -17.67
N TRP A 22 15.25 1.67 -18.00
CA TRP A 22 16.26 0.64 -17.77
C TRP A 22 17.00 0.77 -16.43
N SER A 23 16.60 1.73 -15.58
CA SER A 23 17.21 1.89 -14.26
C SER A 23 16.86 0.71 -13.36
N VAL A 24 17.80 0.32 -12.52
CA VAL A 24 17.48 -0.48 -11.33
C VAL A 24 16.60 0.39 -10.43
N HIS A 25 15.49 -0.16 -9.96
CA HIS A 25 14.57 0.54 -9.09
C HIS A 25 14.91 0.19 -7.63
N ASN A 26 14.81 1.16 -6.72
CA ASN A 26 15.01 0.93 -5.29
C ASN A 26 13.76 0.31 -4.63
N PHE A 27 13.02 -0.50 -5.38
CA PHE A 27 11.90 -1.24 -4.84
C PHE A 27 11.69 -2.55 -5.57
N GLU A 28 11.08 -3.49 -4.86
CA GLU A 28 10.69 -4.79 -5.38
C GLU A 28 9.22 -5.07 -5.06
N ILE A 29 8.61 -5.99 -5.82
CA ILE A 29 7.22 -6.39 -5.65
C ILE A 29 7.16 -7.91 -5.57
N ASP A 30 6.84 -8.41 -4.38
CA ASP A 30 6.60 -9.81 -4.13
C ASP A 30 5.09 -10.09 -4.00
N THR A 31 4.61 -11.01 -4.83
CA THR A 31 3.21 -11.46 -4.88
C THR A 31 3.12 -12.97 -4.76
N SER A 32 4.16 -13.65 -4.29
CA SER A 32 4.27 -15.11 -4.16
C SER A 32 3.10 -15.71 -3.37
N LEU A 33 2.64 -15.05 -2.31
CA LEU A 33 1.48 -15.46 -1.52
C LEU A 33 0.18 -15.56 -2.35
N SER A 34 0.09 -14.86 -3.48
CA SER A 34 -1.08 -14.91 -4.35
C SER A 34 -1.21 -16.23 -5.14
N ALA A 35 -0.15 -17.04 -5.21
CA ALA A 35 -0.12 -18.33 -5.89
C ALA A 35 -0.93 -19.40 -5.16
N HIS A 36 -1.13 -19.27 -3.85
CA HIS A 36 -1.92 -20.20 -3.05
C HIS A 36 -3.42 -20.02 -3.32
N VAL A 37 -4.15 -21.13 -3.42
CA VAL A 37 -5.61 -21.14 -3.70
C VAL A 37 -6.39 -20.79 -2.43
N LYS A 38 -7.16 -19.69 -2.49
CA LYS A 38 -7.91 -19.14 -1.34
C LYS A 38 -8.89 -20.12 -0.69
N ARG A 39 -9.55 -20.97 -1.49
CA ARG A 39 -10.55 -21.92 -0.98
C ARG A 39 -9.92 -23.13 -0.29
N GLU A 40 -8.67 -23.42 -0.61
CA GLU A 40 -7.98 -24.65 -0.20
C GLU A 40 -6.95 -24.39 0.88
N THR A 41 -6.49 -23.14 1.02
CA THR A 41 -5.46 -22.76 1.97
C THR A 41 -6.10 -22.14 3.22
N PRO A 42 -5.98 -22.77 4.39
CA PRO A 42 -6.46 -22.19 5.65
C PRO A 42 -5.79 -20.86 5.98
N GLU A 43 -6.50 -19.97 6.65
CA GLU A 43 -6.00 -18.64 7.05
C GLU A 43 -4.71 -18.72 7.89
N ILE A 44 -4.62 -19.72 8.77
CA ILE A 44 -3.42 -19.97 9.57
C ILE A 44 -2.18 -20.21 8.70
N VAL A 45 -2.34 -20.91 7.57
CA VAL A 45 -1.24 -21.21 6.65
C VAL A 45 -0.81 -19.92 5.95
N TYR A 46 -1.75 -19.09 5.49
CA TYR A 46 -1.42 -17.78 4.92
C TYR A 46 -0.65 -16.88 5.88
N ARG A 47 -1.08 -16.81 7.14
CA ARG A 47 -0.38 -16.02 8.16
C ARG A 47 1.03 -16.53 8.42
N ASN A 48 1.20 -17.85 8.50
CA ASN A 48 2.52 -18.44 8.70
C ASN A 48 3.45 -18.14 7.51
N LEU A 49 2.97 -18.35 6.28
CA LEU A 49 3.73 -18.04 5.07
C LEU A 49 4.09 -16.55 4.99
N PHE A 50 3.15 -15.66 5.33
CA PHE A 50 3.43 -14.22 5.38
C PHE A 50 4.46 -13.87 6.46
N ASN A 51 4.34 -14.44 7.66
CA ASN A 51 5.30 -14.22 8.74
C ASN A 51 6.70 -14.75 8.37
N GLU A 52 6.79 -15.91 7.74
CA GLU A 52 8.06 -16.42 7.23
C GLU A 52 8.64 -15.43 6.22
N LEU A 53 7.83 -14.96 5.28
CA LEU A 53 8.24 -14.08 4.20
C LEU A 53 8.77 -12.73 4.70
N ILE A 54 8.05 -12.04 5.59
CA ILE A 54 8.48 -10.75 6.17
C ILE A 54 9.68 -10.87 7.13
N HIS A 55 10.00 -12.08 7.62
CA HIS A 55 11.10 -12.32 8.53
C HIS A 55 12.27 -13.10 7.90
N THR A 56 12.20 -13.41 6.59
CA THR A 56 13.18 -14.26 5.89
C THR A 56 14.62 -13.75 6.05
N ASP A 57 14.82 -12.44 5.97
CA ASP A 57 16.17 -11.85 5.93
C ASP A 57 16.71 -11.42 7.30
N ASN A 58 15.99 -11.71 8.39
CA ASN A 58 16.37 -11.32 9.77
C ASN A 58 16.63 -9.80 9.95
N HIS A 59 16.20 -8.99 8.98
CA HIS A 59 16.26 -7.54 9.05
C HIS A 59 15.05 -7.03 9.83
N ASN A 60 15.31 -6.10 10.76
CA ASN A 60 14.24 -5.38 11.48
C ASN A 60 13.67 -4.29 10.56
N ASN A 61 13.03 -4.71 9.47
CA ASN A 61 12.38 -3.81 8.53
C ASN A 61 11.13 -3.22 9.16
N SER A 62 10.87 -1.95 8.87
CA SER A 62 9.62 -1.32 9.27
C SER A 62 8.48 -1.85 8.40
N GLN A 63 7.36 -2.21 9.01
CA GLN A 63 6.17 -2.73 8.32
C GLN A 63 5.08 -1.67 8.26
N ILE A 64 4.56 -1.43 7.05
CA ILE A 64 3.43 -0.53 6.80
C ILE A 64 2.32 -1.34 6.14
N TYR A 65 1.09 -1.19 6.62
CA TYR A 65 -0.08 -1.82 6.04
C TYR A 65 -1.00 -0.79 5.44
N THR A 66 -1.47 -1.03 4.22
CA THR A 66 -2.41 -0.15 3.52
C THR A 66 -3.66 -0.92 3.15
N ASP A 67 -4.82 -0.29 3.34
CA ASP A 67 -6.12 -0.88 3.01
C ASP A 67 -7.06 0.24 2.53
N ALA A 68 -7.92 -0.05 1.56
CA ALA A 68 -9.03 0.82 1.20
C ALA A 68 -10.34 0.04 1.17
N SER A 69 -11.40 0.70 1.61
CA SER A 69 -12.74 0.12 1.62
C SER A 69 -13.76 1.07 1.06
N LYS A 70 -14.66 0.53 0.23
CA LYS A 70 -15.78 1.27 -0.35
C LYS A 70 -17.07 0.82 0.30
N THR A 71 -17.84 1.78 0.80
CA THR A 71 -19.21 1.59 1.26
C THR A 71 -20.19 2.30 0.32
N SER A 72 -21.50 2.20 0.61
CA SER A 72 -22.53 2.98 -0.10
C SER A 72 -22.40 4.49 0.14
N THR A 73 -21.78 4.89 1.26
CA THR A 73 -21.71 6.30 1.70
C THR A 73 -20.39 6.97 1.36
N GLY A 74 -19.34 6.22 1.03
CA GLY A 74 -18.04 6.79 0.71
C GLY A 74 -16.95 5.76 0.55
N ILE A 75 -15.71 6.25 0.46
CA ILE A 75 -14.52 5.41 0.41
C ILE A 75 -13.56 5.86 1.51
N GLY A 76 -13.19 4.93 2.37
CA GLY A 76 -12.16 5.11 3.39
C GLY A 76 -10.87 4.43 2.97
N LEU A 77 -9.74 5.00 3.34
CA LEU A 77 -8.44 4.34 3.22
C LEU A 77 -7.64 4.53 4.51
N ALA A 78 -6.85 3.52 4.83
CA ALA A 78 -6.05 3.46 6.05
C ALA A 78 -4.60 3.12 5.73
N VAL A 79 -3.68 3.74 6.47
CA VAL A 79 -2.26 3.41 6.52
C VAL A 79 -1.90 3.18 7.98
N ILE A 80 -1.39 2.01 8.29
CA ILE A 80 -0.97 1.62 9.64
C ILE A 80 0.53 1.43 9.64
N HIS A 81 1.20 2.06 10.59
CA HIS A 81 2.64 1.97 10.80
C HIS A 81 2.90 2.01 12.32
N GLU A 82 3.53 0.96 12.85
CA GLU A 82 3.76 0.79 14.30
C GLU A 82 2.46 1.01 15.10
N SER A 83 2.44 1.97 16.03
CA SER A 83 1.26 2.34 16.83
C SER A 83 0.42 3.46 16.21
N SER A 84 0.75 3.90 14.99
CA SER A 84 0.07 5.00 14.29
C SER A 84 -0.88 4.48 13.23
N THR A 85 -2.06 5.09 13.15
CA THR A 85 -3.04 4.82 12.10
C THR A 85 -3.47 6.15 11.46
N GLN A 86 -3.24 6.27 10.16
CA GLN A 86 -3.69 7.40 9.35
C GLN A 86 -4.91 6.97 8.55
N ILE A 87 -6.01 7.73 8.67
CA ILE A 87 -7.27 7.46 7.98
C ILE A 87 -7.57 8.64 7.08
N PHE A 88 -7.96 8.35 5.85
CA PHE A 88 -8.37 9.36 4.89
C PHE A 88 -9.70 8.96 4.24
N GLN A 89 -10.43 9.95 3.76
CA GLN A 89 -11.70 9.77 3.06
C GLN A 89 -11.59 10.33 1.65
N LEU A 90 -12.06 9.55 0.68
CA LEU A 90 -12.19 9.97 -0.71
C LEU A 90 -13.67 10.19 -1.04
N ASN A 91 -13.88 10.92 -2.14
CA ASN A 91 -15.20 11.07 -2.73
C ASN A 91 -15.82 9.69 -3.05
N SER A 92 -17.12 9.52 -2.78
CA SER A 92 -17.88 8.30 -3.09
C SER A 92 -17.86 7.93 -4.58
N HIS A 93 -17.64 8.91 -5.47
CA HIS A 93 -17.50 8.72 -6.90
C HIS A 93 -16.18 8.04 -7.33
N SER A 94 -15.17 7.98 -6.47
CA SER A 94 -13.90 7.29 -6.79
C SER A 94 -14.11 5.78 -6.93
N SER A 95 -13.23 5.11 -7.67
CA SER A 95 -13.24 3.64 -7.75
C SER A 95 -12.49 3.04 -6.56
N ILE A 96 -12.82 1.80 -6.18
CA ILE A 96 -12.04 1.08 -5.16
C ILE A 96 -10.59 0.92 -5.61
N TYR A 97 -10.35 0.66 -6.90
CA TYR A 97 -9.01 0.56 -7.47
C TYR A 97 -8.19 1.85 -7.26
N THR A 98 -8.80 3.02 -7.50
CA THR A 98 -8.15 4.31 -7.26
C THR A 98 -7.84 4.51 -5.77
N ALA A 99 -8.75 4.09 -4.90
CA ALA A 99 -8.57 4.23 -3.46
C ALA A 99 -7.44 3.36 -2.92
N GLU A 100 -7.37 2.10 -3.35
CA GLU A 100 -6.24 1.21 -3.05
C GLU A 100 -4.92 1.80 -3.53
N TYR A 101 -4.93 2.39 -4.72
CA TYR A 101 -3.76 3.05 -5.28
C TYR A 101 -3.30 4.24 -4.41
N ILE A 102 -4.26 5.05 -3.96
CA ILE A 102 -3.99 6.19 -3.07
C ILE A 102 -3.55 5.71 -1.69
N ALA A 103 -4.12 4.62 -1.17
CA ALA A 103 -3.68 4.00 0.08
C ALA A 103 -2.21 3.58 0.00
N LEU A 104 -1.82 2.91 -1.10
CA LEU A 104 -0.43 2.56 -1.35
C LEU A 104 0.47 3.78 -1.49
N LEU A 105 0.05 4.81 -2.24
CA LEU A 105 0.80 6.07 -2.35
C LEU A 105 1.01 6.72 -0.97
N LYS A 106 -0.01 6.73 -0.12
CA LYS A 106 0.10 7.21 1.26
C LYS A 106 1.04 6.35 2.09
N GLY A 107 0.98 5.03 1.95
CA GLY A 107 1.94 4.11 2.57
C GLY A 107 3.39 4.41 2.19
N VAL A 108 3.66 4.67 0.90
CA VAL A 108 4.99 5.06 0.41
C VAL A 108 5.41 6.42 0.98
N GLN A 109 4.50 7.41 1.02
CA GLN A 109 4.78 8.69 1.67
C GLN A 109 5.12 8.54 3.16
N THR A 110 4.43 7.64 3.86
CA THR A 110 4.75 7.31 5.25
C THR A 110 6.12 6.63 5.35
N ALA A 111 6.42 5.67 4.48
CA ALA A 111 7.69 4.94 4.44
C ALA A 111 8.91 5.87 4.31
N VAL A 112 8.85 6.83 3.39
CA VAL A 112 9.97 7.75 3.15
C VAL A 112 10.23 8.70 4.32
N ASN A 113 9.24 8.94 5.16
CA ASN A 113 9.35 9.79 6.35
C ASN A 113 9.81 9.02 7.62
N THR A 114 9.95 7.70 7.55
CA THR A 114 10.45 6.90 8.68
C THR A 114 11.98 7.04 8.84
N ASN A 115 12.56 6.48 9.90
CA ASN A 115 14.03 6.41 10.08
C ASN A 115 14.65 5.09 9.57
N TYR A 116 13.86 4.23 8.92
CA TYR A 116 14.34 2.95 8.41
C TYR A 116 14.81 3.09 6.96
N ASP A 117 15.88 2.38 6.60
CA ASP A 117 16.39 2.32 5.22
C ASP A 117 15.67 1.26 4.37
N ARG A 118 15.21 0.18 5.02
CA ARG A 118 14.42 -0.90 4.40
C ARG A 118 13.03 -0.92 5.02
N ILE A 119 12.02 -0.82 4.16
CA ILE A 119 10.60 -0.80 4.57
C ILE A 119 9.81 -1.81 3.75
N ASP A 120 8.96 -2.54 4.46
CA ASP A 120 8.00 -3.47 3.91
C ASP A 120 6.62 -2.80 3.87
N ILE A 121 5.99 -2.73 2.70
CA ILE A 121 4.62 -2.21 2.56
C ILE A 121 3.70 -3.32 2.08
N CYS A 122 2.70 -3.61 2.88
CA CYS A 122 1.72 -4.67 2.65
C CYS A 122 0.41 -4.08 2.11
N SER A 123 -0.01 -4.55 0.93
CA SER A 123 -1.28 -4.19 0.31
C SER A 123 -1.99 -5.45 -0.16
N ASP A 124 -3.30 -5.51 0.00
CA ASP A 124 -4.12 -6.62 -0.52
C ASP A 124 -4.57 -6.39 -1.99
N SER A 125 -4.23 -5.24 -2.57
CA SER A 125 -4.59 -4.89 -3.94
C SER A 125 -3.59 -5.41 -4.96
N LEU A 126 -3.73 -6.70 -5.32
CA LEU A 126 -2.93 -7.32 -6.38
C LEU A 126 -3.02 -6.58 -7.72
N SER A 127 -4.17 -5.95 -8.01
CA SER A 127 -4.34 -5.12 -9.21
C SER A 127 -3.43 -3.90 -9.22
N VAL A 128 -3.28 -3.22 -8.09
CA VAL A 128 -2.41 -2.03 -7.96
C VAL A 128 -0.94 -2.45 -8.08
N LEU A 129 -0.55 -3.50 -7.36
CA LEU A 129 0.83 -4.02 -7.40
C LEU A 129 1.21 -4.50 -8.81
N SER A 130 0.31 -5.21 -9.49
CA SER A 130 0.53 -5.63 -10.89
C SER A 130 0.65 -4.44 -11.83
N ASN A 131 -0.12 -3.36 -11.60
CA ASN A 131 0.00 -2.14 -12.41
C ASN A 131 1.37 -1.49 -12.24
N ILE A 132 1.88 -1.38 -11.00
CA ILE A 132 3.22 -0.82 -10.75
C ILE A 132 4.29 -1.69 -11.42
N LYS A 133 4.17 -3.02 -11.31
CA LYS A 133 5.13 -3.97 -11.88
C LYS A 133 5.21 -3.90 -13.40
N TYR A 134 4.07 -3.85 -14.09
CA TYR A 134 4.03 -4.04 -15.56
C TYR A 134 3.66 -2.78 -16.36
N ASN A 135 2.93 -1.82 -15.79
CA ASN A 135 2.39 -0.64 -16.49
C ASN A 135 3.08 0.66 -16.03
N SER A 136 4.40 0.60 -15.96
CA SER A 136 5.26 1.55 -15.26
C SER A 136 5.29 2.99 -15.79
N GLN A 137 4.85 3.25 -17.02
CA GLN A 137 5.16 4.51 -17.73
C GLN A 137 3.94 5.38 -18.06
N ILE A 138 2.72 4.88 -17.92
CA ILE A 138 1.52 5.59 -18.41
C ILE A 138 0.72 6.19 -17.24
N ASN A 139 0.72 5.53 -16.09
CA ASN A 139 -0.12 5.93 -14.97
C ASN A 139 0.59 6.99 -14.09
N PRO A 140 0.03 8.20 -13.93
CA PRO A 140 0.64 9.27 -13.13
C PRO A 140 0.90 8.86 -11.68
N LEU A 141 0.07 7.99 -11.10
CA LEU A 141 0.26 7.49 -9.75
C LEU A 141 1.45 6.52 -9.66
N VAL A 142 1.73 5.71 -10.69
CA VAL A 142 2.95 4.88 -10.72
C VAL A 142 4.16 5.79 -10.73
N ILE A 143 4.17 6.79 -11.61
CA ILE A 143 5.29 7.72 -11.76
C ILE A 143 5.56 8.42 -10.43
N LYS A 144 4.50 8.92 -9.77
CA LYS A 144 4.60 9.57 -8.48
C LYS A 144 5.20 8.66 -7.40
N ILE A 145 4.73 7.41 -7.30
CA ILE A 145 5.30 6.43 -6.35
C ILE A 145 6.78 6.21 -6.65
N LYS A 146 7.15 5.97 -7.91
CA LYS A 146 8.54 5.74 -8.31
C LYS A 146 9.45 6.92 -8.01
N ASN A 147 8.98 8.14 -8.29
CA ASN A 147 9.71 9.36 -8.03
C ASN A 147 9.97 9.54 -6.53
N ILE A 148 8.93 9.34 -5.69
CA ILE A 148 9.07 9.42 -4.24
C ILE A 148 10.10 8.40 -3.72
N ILE A 149 10.01 7.16 -4.17
CA ILE A 149 10.96 6.10 -3.78
C ILE A 149 12.39 6.47 -4.20
N HIS A 150 12.56 6.88 -5.46
CA HIS A 150 13.86 7.25 -6.01
C HIS A 150 14.51 8.40 -5.22
N LEU A 151 13.76 9.47 -4.94
CA LEU A 151 14.25 10.63 -4.20
C LEU A 151 14.58 10.33 -2.73
N SER A 152 13.92 9.32 -2.14
CA SER A 152 14.14 8.95 -0.75
C SER A 152 15.42 8.18 -0.49
N ASN A 153 16.01 7.58 -1.53
CA ASN A 153 17.14 6.64 -1.44
C ASN A 153 16.90 5.45 -0.47
N LYS A 154 15.64 5.14 -0.19
CA LYS A 154 15.25 3.98 0.62
C LYS A 154 14.97 2.78 -0.26
N TYR A 155 15.08 1.61 0.33
CA TYR A 155 14.68 0.37 -0.30
C TYR A 155 13.29 -0.06 0.20
N ILE A 156 12.33 -0.15 -0.72
CA ILE A 156 10.94 -0.50 -0.39
C ILE A 156 10.59 -1.85 -0.99
N LEU A 157 10.11 -2.78 -0.18
CA LEU A 157 9.57 -4.06 -0.66
C LEU A 157 8.06 -4.06 -0.52
N LEU A 158 7.36 -4.21 -1.64
CA LEU A 158 5.90 -4.23 -1.68
C LEU A 158 5.40 -5.68 -1.68
N TYR A 159 4.60 -6.02 -0.68
CA TYR A 159 4.01 -7.35 -0.53
C TYR A 159 2.54 -7.35 -0.94
N GLY A 160 2.20 -8.25 -1.85
CA GLY A 160 0.84 -8.57 -2.24
C GLY A 160 0.22 -9.58 -1.30
N LEU A 161 -0.71 -9.12 -0.47
CA LEU A 161 -1.49 -9.96 0.42
C LEU A 161 -2.82 -10.36 -0.23
N ARG A 162 -3.45 -11.39 0.33
CA ARG A 162 -4.87 -11.65 0.09
C ARG A 162 -5.65 -11.22 1.33
N VAL A 163 -6.80 -10.57 1.09
CA VAL A 163 -7.81 -9.99 2.00
C VAL A 163 -7.98 -10.69 3.37
N THR A 164 -7.71 -11.99 3.46
CA THR A 164 -7.88 -12.79 4.67
C THR A 164 -6.77 -12.58 5.72
N ALA A 165 -5.59 -12.06 5.35
CA ALA A 165 -4.47 -11.87 6.28
C ALA A 165 -4.57 -10.56 7.11
N ILE A 166 -4.93 -9.43 6.47
CA ILE A 166 -4.86 -8.10 7.10
C ILE A 166 -6.03 -7.85 8.07
N SER A 167 -7.24 -8.32 7.74
CA SER A 167 -8.48 -7.98 8.47
C SER A 167 -8.48 -8.33 9.96
N LYS A 168 -7.55 -9.19 10.42
CA LYS A 168 -7.39 -9.53 11.84
C LYS A 168 -6.15 -8.92 12.49
N GLU A 169 -5.04 -8.70 11.79
CA GLU A 169 -3.87 -8.00 12.33
C GLU A 169 -4.25 -6.55 12.69
N THR A 170 -4.97 -5.87 11.80
CA THR A 170 -5.50 -4.51 12.00
C THR A 170 -6.56 -4.44 13.10
N LYS A 171 -7.28 -5.54 13.36
CA LYS A 171 -8.21 -5.68 14.51
C LYS A 171 -7.54 -6.10 15.82
N LYS A 172 -6.36 -6.69 15.78
CA LYS A 172 -5.61 -7.13 16.97
C LYS A 172 -4.88 -5.95 17.62
N GLN A 173 -4.30 -5.06 16.81
CA GLN A 173 -3.64 -3.85 17.31
C GLN A 173 -4.61 -2.79 17.85
N THR A 174 -5.90 -2.85 17.48
CA THR A 174 -6.96 -1.96 17.98
C THR A 174 -7.66 -2.45 19.26
N LYS A 175 -7.32 -3.62 19.81
CA LYS A 175 -7.81 -4.06 21.13
C LYS A 175 -6.80 -3.71 22.23
N GLN A 176 -6.88 -2.49 22.76
CA GLN A 176 -6.47 -2.25 24.15
C GLN A 176 -7.42 -2.99 25.10
N PRO A 177 -6.94 -3.48 26.26
CA PRO A 177 -7.80 -4.14 27.24
C PRO A 177 -8.75 -3.10 27.85
N GLU A 178 -10.04 -3.38 27.86
CA GLU A 178 -11.01 -2.68 28.70
C GLU A 178 -10.51 -2.76 30.14
N MET A 179 -10.12 -1.62 30.70
CA MET A 179 -9.81 -1.51 32.13
C MET A 179 -11.12 -1.63 32.90
N LEU A 180 -11.10 -2.53 33.89
CA LEU A 180 -12.04 -2.66 35.00
C LEU A 180 -12.38 -1.32 35.66
#